data_AF-A0A373J7Y9-F1
#
_entry.id   AF-A0A373J7Y9-F1
#
_cell.length_a   1.000
_cell.length_b   1.000
_cell.length_c   1.000
_cell.angle_alpha   90.00
_cell.angle_beta   90.00
_cell.angle_gamma   90.00
#
_symmetry.space_group_name_H-M   'P 1'
#
loop_
_entity.id
_entity.type
_entity.pdbx_description
1 polymer ?
#
loop_
_entity_poly.entity_id
_entity_poly.type
_entity_poly.pdbx_seq_one_letter_code
_entity_poly.pdbx_strand_id
1 'polypeptide(L)'
;MIQIPEKTIPAFHSQTILSLNTQKVRTAKSSQTILQLNQNLHSHSPAPTTPSYRHPTLKNIVQKGQKIALFTNSVSPSVDVLLGWNVKKTACDVDVSAFLLGANQKVLGDSWFVFYGQPQSPDRSVSFETLSTNQCEKIHIQLNQLNSVVQKIVFVLTINEALTRNLNFSMIEHAYIQIIDSNQHELVSFPMSDYYESVTSMMIGEIYLHNGIWKFHAVGNGVKEDLAGLCRRYGVNVS
;
A
#
# COMPACT_ATOMS: atom_id res chain seq x y z
N MET A 1 32.74 2.82 6.29
CA MET A 1 31.92 1.67 6.70
C MET A 1 31.06 2.15 7.87
N ILE A 2 29.85 2.62 7.60
CA ILE A 2 28.97 3.20 8.64
C ILE A 2 28.08 2.08 9.13
N GLN A 3 28.29 1.66 10.37
CA GLN A 3 27.54 0.63 11.06
C GLN A 3 26.20 1.25 11.49
N ILE A 4 25.11 0.88 10.81
CA ILE A 4 23.76 1.30 11.19
C ILE A 4 23.32 0.42 12.37
N PRO A 5 22.88 0.99 13.50
CA PRO A 5 22.47 0.20 14.65
C PRO A 5 21.19 -0.57 14.31
N GLU A 6 21.28 -1.89 14.33
CA GLU A 6 20.15 -2.80 14.21
C GLU A 6 19.35 -2.74 15.51
N LYS A 7 18.28 -1.93 15.53
CA LYS A 7 17.32 -1.95 16.63
C LYS A 7 16.47 -3.20 16.44
N THR A 8 16.86 -4.30 17.09
CA THR A 8 16.13 -5.57 17.06
C THR A 8 14.75 -5.36 17.69
N ILE A 9 13.74 -5.18 16.85
CA ILE A 9 12.34 -5.27 17.26
C ILE A 9 12.03 -6.78 17.36
N PRO A 10 11.33 -7.24 18.40
CA PRO A 10 10.94 -8.65 18.50
C PRO A 10 10.16 -9.08 17.26
N ALA A 11 10.38 -10.32 16.83
CA ALA A 11 9.75 -10.89 15.64
C ALA A 11 8.21 -10.71 15.67
N PHE A 12 7.62 -10.38 14.53
CA PHE A 12 6.17 -10.19 14.42
C PHE A 12 5.47 -11.50 14.78
N HIS A 13 4.88 -11.58 15.97
CA HIS A 13 4.10 -12.75 16.38
C HIS A 13 2.72 -12.70 15.73
N SER A 14 2.14 -13.84 15.33
CA SER A 14 0.78 -13.97 14.77
C SER A 14 -0.31 -13.20 15.55
N GLN A 15 -0.16 -13.02 16.86
CA GLN A 15 -1.05 -12.22 17.71
C GLN A 15 -0.87 -10.70 17.52
N THR A 16 0.31 -10.24 17.08
CA THR A 16 0.60 -8.84 16.77
C THR A 16 -0.17 -8.38 15.53
N ILE A 17 -0.30 -9.23 14.51
CA ILE A 17 -1.08 -8.93 13.29
C ILE A 17 -2.58 -8.78 13.60
N LEU A 18 -3.14 -9.61 14.50
CA LEU A 18 -4.51 -9.41 14.99
C LEU A 18 -4.67 -8.17 15.88
N SER A 19 -3.66 -7.82 16.68
CA SER A 19 -3.72 -6.65 17.58
C SER A 19 -3.58 -5.30 16.84
N LEU A 20 -2.89 -5.28 15.70
CA LEU A 20 -2.70 -4.09 14.85
C LEU A 20 -4.04 -3.58 14.28
N ASN A 21 -4.97 -4.49 13.98
CA ASN A 21 -6.31 -4.17 13.50
C ASN A 21 -7.17 -3.39 14.52
N THR A 22 -6.88 -3.53 15.83
CA THR A 22 -7.65 -2.83 16.88
C THR A 22 -7.29 -1.33 16.95
N GLN A 23 -6.10 -0.93 16.51
CA GLN A 23 -5.68 0.48 16.50
C GLN A 23 -6.29 1.29 15.34
N LYS A 24 -6.46 0.69 14.14
CA LYS A 24 -7.14 1.33 12.97
C LYS A 24 -8.58 1.76 13.32
N VAL A 25 -9.27 1.02 14.20
CA VAL A 25 -10.63 1.31 14.65
C VAL A 25 -10.68 2.36 15.78
N ARG A 26 -9.66 2.44 16.64
CA ARG A 26 -9.66 3.30 17.85
C ARG A 26 -9.43 4.78 17.57
N THR A 27 -8.68 5.14 16.52
CA THR A 27 -8.47 6.54 16.14
C THR A 27 -9.71 7.17 15.47
N ALA A 28 -10.69 6.35 15.07
CA ALA A 28 -11.86 6.79 14.31
C ALA A 28 -13.07 7.22 15.15
N LYS A 29 -13.01 7.20 16.50
CA LYS A 29 -14.15 7.59 17.34
C LYS A 29 -13.72 8.43 18.53
N SER A 30 -13.94 9.74 18.44
CA SER A 30 -13.91 10.63 19.61
C SER A 30 -15.17 10.42 20.45
N SER A 31 -15.08 10.62 21.77
CA SER A 31 -16.18 10.42 22.73
C SER A 31 -17.44 11.25 22.44
N GLN A 32 -17.35 12.25 21.57
CA GLN A 32 -18.48 13.07 21.11
C GLN A 32 -19.44 12.29 20.18
N THR A 33 -18.96 11.31 19.41
CA THR A 33 -19.78 10.56 18.45
C THR A 33 -20.72 9.55 19.14
N ILE A 34 -20.33 9.01 20.30
CA ILE A 34 -21.14 8.01 21.03
C ILE A 34 -22.39 8.63 21.67
N LEU A 35 -22.32 9.89 22.13
CA LEU A 35 -23.49 10.59 22.68
C LEU A 35 -24.53 10.95 21.61
N GLN A 36 -24.10 11.21 20.37
CA GLN A 36 -25.01 11.47 19.24
C GLN A 36 -25.71 10.20 18.72
N LEU A 37 -25.06 9.03 18.81
CA LEU A 37 -25.64 7.75 18.35
C LEU A 37 -26.81 7.27 19.21
N ASN A 38 -26.77 7.49 20.53
CA ASN A 38 -27.84 7.07 21.43
C ASN A 38 -29.12 7.93 21.33
N GLN A 39 -29.06 9.11 20.72
CA GLN A 39 -30.22 9.99 20.54
C GLN A 39 -31.03 9.70 19.26
N ASN A 40 -30.49 8.93 18.31
CA ASN A 40 -31.07 8.71 16.98
C ASN A 40 -31.79 7.35 16.79
N LEU A 41 -32.20 6.67 17.86
CA LEU A 41 -32.86 5.36 17.80
C LEU A 41 -34.29 5.35 17.20
N HIS A 42 -34.80 6.46 16.66
CA HIS A 42 -36.20 6.56 16.17
C HIS A 42 -36.37 7.19 14.77
N SER A 43 -35.49 6.89 13.81
CA SER A 43 -35.78 7.17 12.40
C SER A 43 -35.26 6.08 11.48
N HIS A 44 -36.18 5.41 10.77
CA HIS A 44 -35.84 4.49 9.68
C HIS A 44 -35.40 5.30 8.46
N SER A 45 -34.10 5.61 8.37
CA SER A 45 -33.47 6.08 7.14
C SER A 45 -33.08 4.91 6.24
N PRO A 46 -33.16 5.03 4.90
CA PRO A 46 -32.61 4.03 4.00
C PRO A 46 -31.11 3.86 4.26
N ALA A 47 -30.60 2.64 4.07
CA ALA A 47 -29.21 2.29 4.33
C ALA A 47 -28.26 3.29 3.66
N PRO A 48 -27.22 3.79 4.35
CA PRO A 48 -26.26 4.70 3.75
C PRO A 48 -25.56 3.99 2.58
N THR A 49 -25.76 4.50 1.37
CA THR A 49 -24.91 4.15 0.24
C THR A 49 -23.53 4.70 0.54
N THR A 50 -22.55 3.82 0.73
CA THR A 50 -21.15 4.23 0.87
C THR A 50 -20.80 5.05 -0.38
N PRO A 51 -20.38 6.33 -0.26
CA PRO A 51 -19.99 7.11 -1.42
C PRO A 51 -18.83 6.39 -2.11
N SER A 52 -19.04 6.01 -3.38
CA SER A 52 -17.97 5.47 -4.22
C SER A 52 -16.89 6.51 -4.37
N TYR A 53 -15.65 6.19 -3.99
CA TYR A 53 -14.50 7.04 -4.26
C TYR A 53 -14.46 7.38 -5.75
N ARG A 54 -14.42 8.69 -6.04
CA ARG A 54 -14.29 9.18 -7.41
C ARG A 54 -12.82 9.06 -7.77
N HIS A 55 -12.52 8.13 -8.68
CA HIS A 55 -11.16 7.95 -9.19
C HIS A 55 -10.60 9.25 -9.77
N PRO A 56 -9.30 9.53 -9.55
CA PRO A 56 -8.63 10.61 -10.25
C PRO A 56 -8.59 10.31 -11.75
N THR A 57 -8.55 11.35 -12.56
CA THR A 57 -8.25 11.20 -13.98
C THR A 57 -6.79 10.79 -14.16
N LEU A 58 -6.57 9.55 -14.58
CA LEU A 58 -5.25 9.01 -14.92
C LEU A 58 -4.84 9.51 -16.31
N LYS A 59 -3.67 10.15 -16.41
CA LYS A 59 -3.21 10.84 -17.64
C LYS A 59 -2.14 10.05 -18.40
N ASN A 60 -1.14 9.53 -17.70
CA ASN A 60 0.04 8.88 -18.24
C ASN A 60 -0.04 7.37 -18.04
N ILE A 61 -1.05 6.76 -18.65
CA ILE A 61 -1.38 5.34 -18.46
C ILE A 61 -0.36 4.44 -19.15
N VAL A 62 0.18 3.48 -18.40
CA VAL A 62 0.98 2.37 -18.92
C VAL A 62 0.21 1.04 -18.86
N GLN A 63 0.66 0.07 -19.64
CA GLN A 63 0.11 -1.29 -19.66
C GLN A 63 0.92 -2.23 -18.75
N LYS A 64 0.28 -3.32 -18.32
CA LYS A 64 0.93 -4.40 -17.57
C LYS A 64 2.20 -4.88 -18.31
N GLY A 65 3.29 -5.02 -17.55
CA GLY A 65 4.62 -5.37 -18.03
C GLY A 65 5.47 -4.20 -18.53
N GLN A 66 4.89 -3.01 -18.76
CA GLN A 66 5.66 -1.85 -19.22
C GLN A 66 6.54 -1.28 -18.12
N LYS A 67 7.70 -0.76 -18.54
CA LYS A 67 8.72 -0.15 -17.69
C LYS A 67 9.04 1.25 -18.21
N ILE A 68 8.94 2.26 -17.35
CA ILE A 68 9.16 3.66 -17.72
C ILE A 68 10.11 4.32 -16.71
N ALA A 69 10.97 5.23 -17.19
CA ALA A 69 11.77 6.07 -16.30
C ALA A 69 10.87 7.10 -15.61
N LEU A 70 11.01 7.25 -14.29
CA LEU A 70 10.24 8.25 -13.54
C LEU A 70 10.76 9.66 -13.77
N PHE A 71 12.09 9.79 -13.90
CA PHE A 71 12.76 11.06 -14.10
C PHE A 71 13.74 10.93 -15.26
N THR A 72 13.67 11.88 -16.18
CA THR A 72 14.64 11.97 -17.28
C THR A 72 15.71 13.01 -16.98
N ASN A 73 15.40 14.08 -16.22
CA ASN A 73 16.31 15.16 -15.84
C ASN A 73 15.82 15.87 -14.56
N SER A 74 16.22 15.50 -13.33
CA SER A 74 15.95 16.32 -12.11
C SER A 74 16.72 15.90 -10.85
N VAL A 75 16.97 16.90 -9.98
CA VAL A 75 17.95 16.95 -8.88
C VAL A 75 17.37 16.53 -7.50
N SER A 76 16.04 16.34 -7.37
CA SER A 76 15.43 15.86 -6.13
C SER A 76 14.15 15.05 -6.42
N PRO A 77 14.22 13.72 -6.56
CA PRO A 77 13.10 12.92 -7.00
C PRO A 77 12.27 12.45 -5.79
N SER A 78 11.47 13.36 -5.24
CA SER A 78 10.40 12.95 -4.33
C SER A 78 9.17 12.56 -5.15
N VAL A 79 8.53 11.45 -4.80
CA VAL A 79 7.26 11.03 -5.40
C VAL A 79 6.23 10.70 -4.33
N ASP A 80 4.96 10.94 -4.66
CA ASP A 80 3.84 10.33 -3.97
C ASP A 80 3.28 9.21 -4.85
N VAL A 81 3.13 8.03 -4.26
CA VAL A 81 2.49 6.86 -4.87
C VAL A 81 1.10 6.74 -4.28
N LEU A 82 0.07 7.06 -5.07
CA LEU A 82 -1.32 6.92 -4.70
C LEU A 82 -1.83 5.58 -5.20
N LEU A 83 -2.43 4.80 -4.29
CA LEU A 83 -3.08 3.54 -4.63
C LEU A 83 -4.52 3.61 -4.19
N GLY A 84 -5.44 3.54 -5.15
CA GLY A 84 -6.87 3.59 -4.86
C GLY A 84 -7.62 2.45 -5.52
N TRP A 85 -8.83 2.20 -5.03
CA TRP A 85 -9.68 1.09 -5.43
C TRP A 85 -11.14 1.37 -5.07
N ASN A 86 -12.05 0.66 -5.73
CA ASN A 86 -13.44 0.52 -5.31
C ASN A 86 -13.71 -0.91 -4.87
N VAL A 87 -14.75 -1.09 -4.07
CA VAL A 87 -15.20 -2.41 -3.60
C VAL A 87 -16.62 -2.68 -4.06
N LYS A 88 -16.84 -3.85 -4.66
CA LYS A 88 -18.19 -4.37 -4.97
C LYS A 88 -18.85 -4.96 -3.73
N LYS A 89 -18.04 -5.41 -2.77
CA LYS A 89 -18.47 -5.98 -1.49
C LYS A 89 -17.90 -5.15 -0.35
N THR A 90 -18.76 -4.53 0.45
CA THR A 90 -18.37 -3.65 1.58
C THR A 90 -17.54 -4.35 2.65
N ALA A 91 -17.56 -5.68 2.69
CA ALA A 91 -16.73 -6.49 3.59
C ALA A 91 -15.23 -6.45 3.24
N CYS A 92 -14.87 -6.06 2.01
CA CYS A 92 -13.49 -5.92 1.57
C CYS A 92 -12.86 -4.67 2.20
N ASP A 93 -11.94 -4.91 3.12
CA ASP A 93 -11.00 -3.92 3.65
C ASP A 93 -9.67 -4.17 2.93
N VAL A 94 -9.24 -3.23 2.10
CA VAL A 94 -8.02 -3.34 1.31
C VAL A 94 -6.96 -2.48 1.99
N ASP A 95 -5.76 -3.04 2.14
CA ASP A 95 -4.60 -2.36 2.70
C ASP A 95 -3.49 -2.26 1.65
N VAL A 96 -2.77 -1.13 1.67
CA VAL A 96 -1.52 -0.91 0.94
C VAL A 96 -0.32 -1.28 1.80
N SER A 97 0.68 -1.83 1.14
CA SER A 97 1.95 -2.22 1.73
C SER A 97 3.10 -1.98 0.76
N ALA A 98 4.26 -1.58 1.29
CA ALA A 98 5.48 -1.35 0.53
C ALA A 98 6.67 -2.14 1.10
N PHE A 99 7.32 -2.96 0.30
CA PHE A 99 8.53 -3.69 0.69
C PHE A 99 9.76 -3.03 0.06
N LEU A 100 10.68 -2.51 0.89
CA LEU A 100 11.94 -1.92 0.43
C LEU A 100 13.00 -3.01 0.36
N LEU A 101 13.36 -3.39 -0.86
CA LEU A 101 14.18 -4.57 -1.16
C LEU A 101 15.60 -4.19 -1.57
N GLY A 102 16.56 -5.00 -1.12
CA GLY A 102 17.93 -4.98 -1.61
C GLY A 102 18.09 -5.78 -2.91
N ALA A 103 19.34 -5.90 -3.36
CA ALA A 103 19.70 -6.63 -4.59
C ALA A 103 19.28 -8.12 -4.58
N ASN A 104 19.14 -8.71 -3.39
CA ASN A 104 18.68 -10.10 -3.21
C ASN A 104 17.15 -10.25 -3.29
N GLN A 105 16.42 -9.19 -3.63
CA GLN A 105 14.95 -9.17 -3.69
C GLN A 105 14.27 -9.45 -2.33
N LYS A 106 14.98 -9.21 -1.23
CA LYS A 106 14.47 -9.30 0.14
C LYS A 106 14.57 -7.95 0.85
N VAL A 107 13.73 -7.75 1.86
CA VAL A 107 13.85 -6.61 2.76
C VAL A 107 15.21 -6.65 3.47
N LEU A 108 15.74 -5.47 3.79
CA LEU A 108 16.99 -5.34 4.55
C LEU A 108 16.80 -5.76 6.02
N GLY A 109 15.55 -5.79 6.47
CA GLY A 109 15.08 -6.23 7.77
C GLY A 109 13.59 -5.93 7.91
N ASP A 110 12.95 -6.45 8.95
CA ASP A 110 11.52 -6.30 9.23
C ASP A 110 11.04 -4.85 9.23
N SER A 111 11.89 -3.92 9.68
CA SER A 111 11.61 -2.49 9.71
C SER A 111 11.55 -1.82 8.32
N TRP A 112 11.94 -2.52 7.26
CA TRP A 112 11.92 -2.06 5.85
C TRP A 112 10.66 -2.48 5.09
N PHE A 113 9.67 -3.00 5.82
CA PHE A 113 8.31 -3.24 5.35
C PHE A 113 7.40 -2.12 5.84
N VAL A 114 6.99 -1.21 4.96
CA VAL A 114 6.19 -0.03 5.31
C VAL A 114 4.70 -0.29 5.06
N PHE A 115 3.86 -0.05 6.06
CA PHE A 115 2.41 -0.17 6.03
C PHE A 115 1.80 0.67 7.17
N TYR A 116 0.46 0.71 7.32
CA TYR A 116 -0.18 1.55 8.34
C TYR A 116 0.34 1.35 9.78
N GLY A 117 0.72 0.13 10.16
CA GLY A 117 1.24 -0.21 11.49
C GLY A 117 2.73 0.05 11.68
N GLN A 118 3.46 0.21 10.58
CA GLN A 118 4.86 0.63 10.53
C GLN A 118 5.02 1.69 9.44
N PRO A 119 4.57 2.93 9.71
CA PRO A 119 4.29 3.91 8.66
C PRO A 119 5.55 4.60 8.12
N GLN A 120 6.75 4.24 8.56
CA GLN A 120 7.98 4.88 8.10
C GLN A 120 9.15 3.88 8.05
N SER A 121 9.96 3.96 7.00
CA SER A 121 11.22 3.21 6.89
C SER A 121 12.29 3.73 7.86
N PRO A 122 13.33 2.94 8.19
CA PRO A 122 14.34 3.34 9.18
C PRO A 122 15.16 4.56 8.76
N ASP A 123 15.36 4.74 7.45
CA ASP A 123 16.03 5.88 6.85
C ASP A 123 15.11 7.09 6.65
N ARG A 124 13.82 6.98 7.00
CA ARG A 124 12.77 8.00 6.84
C ARG A 124 12.46 8.41 5.40
N SER A 125 13.05 7.73 4.42
CA SER A 125 12.87 8.03 3.01
C SER A 125 11.53 7.56 2.46
N VAL A 126 10.85 6.61 3.11
CA VAL A 126 9.55 6.10 2.71
C VAL A 126 8.58 6.20 3.87
N SER A 127 7.39 6.76 3.63
CA SER A 127 6.32 6.83 4.62
C SER A 127 4.95 6.51 4.05
N PHE A 128 4.15 5.82 4.83
CA PHE A 128 2.74 5.58 4.58
C PHE A 128 1.89 6.71 5.17
N GLU A 129 0.89 7.16 4.42
CA GLU A 129 -0.06 8.17 4.83
C GLU A 129 -1.50 7.73 4.50
N THR A 130 -2.36 7.75 5.53
CA THR A 130 -3.80 7.59 5.34
C THR A 130 -4.40 8.89 4.83
N LEU A 131 -5.18 8.82 3.76
CA LEU A 131 -5.91 9.96 3.23
C LEU A 131 -7.29 10.06 3.90
N SER A 132 -8.00 11.17 3.69
CA SER A 132 -9.38 11.34 4.20
C SER A 132 -10.39 10.34 3.61
N THR A 133 -10.00 9.64 2.54
CA THR A 133 -10.75 8.56 1.92
C THR A 133 -10.22 7.20 2.40
N ASN A 134 -11.14 6.25 2.62
CA ASN A 134 -10.84 4.86 2.96
C ASN A 134 -10.57 3.97 1.73
N GLN A 135 -10.54 4.56 0.53
CA GLN A 135 -10.46 3.87 -0.76
C GLN A 135 -9.25 4.36 -1.59
N CYS A 136 -8.36 5.12 -0.95
CA CYS A 136 -7.06 5.49 -1.49
C CYS A 136 -6.06 5.73 -0.35
N GLU A 137 -4.88 5.16 -0.47
CA GLU A 137 -3.77 5.32 0.46
C GLU A 137 -2.53 5.83 -0.29
N LYS A 138 -1.63 6.49 0.42
CA LYS A 138 -0.46 7.14 -0.16
C LYS A 138 0.83 6.60 0.45
N ILE A 139 1.82 6.33 -0.39
CA ILE A 139 3.21 6.13 0.02
C ILE A 139 4.04 7.31 -0.50
N HIS A 140 4.60 8.10 0.40
CA HIS A 140 5.56 9.15 0.07
C HIS A 140 6.98 8.55 0.01
N ILE A 141 7.78 8.97 -0.97
CA ILE A 141 9.13 8.45 -1.20
C ILE A 141 10.09 9.59 -1.55
N GLN A 142 11.17 9.70 -0.79
CA GLN A 142 12.32 10.57 -1.04
C GLN A 142 13.46 9.75 -1.65
N LEU A 143 13.44 9.58 -2.98
CA LEU A 143 14.35 8.66 -3.68
C LEU A 143 15.84 9.04 -3.57
N ASN A 144 16.15 10.30 -3.25
CA ASN A 144 17.52 10.79 -3.02
C ASN A 144 18.02 10.56 -1.59
N GLN A 145 17.13 10.27 -0.63
CA GLN A 145 17.47 9.96 0.76
C GLN A 145 17.39 8.47 1.07
N LEU A 146 16.94 7.68 0.10
CA LEU A 146 16.84 6.24 0.19
C LEU A 146 18.22 5.63 0.50
N ASN A 147 18.27 4.71 1.46
CA ASN A 147 19.48 3.95 1.72
C ASN A 147 19.96 3.25 0.45
N SER A 148 21.24 3.43 0.11
CA SER A 148 21.86 2.91 -1.12
C SER A 148 21.77 1.39 -1.32
N VAL A 149 21.50 0.63 -0.27
CA VAL A 149 21.28 -0.83 -0.35
C VAL A 149 19.91 -1.16 -0.93
N VAL A 150 18.91 -0.29 -0.77
CA VAL A 150 17.59 -0.46 -1.36
C VAL A 150 17.66 -0.18 -2.86
N GLN A 151 17.30 -1.17 -3.66
CA GLN A 151 17.31 -1.08 -5.12
C GLN A 151 15.90 -1.16 -5.73
N LYS A 152 14.90 -1.49 -4.91
CA LYS A 152 13.53 -1.72 -5.36
C LYS A 152 12.54 -1.50 -4.23
N ILE A 153 11.38 -0.94 -4.56
CA ILE A 153 10.23 -0.81 -3.68
C ILE A 153 9.06 -1.49 -4.37
N VAL A 154 8.51 -2.52 -3.75
CA VAL A 154 7.35 -3.27 -4.26
C VAL A 154 6.10 -2.80 -3.56
N PHE A 155 5.06 -2.44 -4.31
CA PHE A 155 3.76 -2.05 -3.78
C PHE A 155 2.76 -3.19 -3.92
N VAL A 156 2.02 -3.44 -2.84
CA VAL A 156 1.08 -4.55 -2.76
C VAL A 156 -0.26 -4.06 -2.22
N LEU A 157 -1.34 -4.56 -2.81
CA LEU A 157 -2.69 -4.50 -2.27
C LEU A 157 -3.05 -5.86 -1.65
N THR A 158 -3.58 -5.87 -0.43
CA THR A 158 -4.10 -7.07 0.22
C THR A 158 -5.50 -6.85 0.73
N ILE A 159 -6.37 -7.85 0.65
CA ILE A 159 -7.67 -7.80 1.33
C ILE A 159 -7.48 -8.40 2.73
N ASN A 160 -7.81 -7.63 3.77
CA ASN A 160 -7.72 -8.09 5.15
C ASN A 160 -8.62 -9.32 5.37
N GLU A 161 -8.07 -10.34 6.04
CA GLU A 161 -8.74 -11.60 6.33
C GLU A 161 -9.35 -12.30 5.09
N ALA A 162 -8.75 -12.11 3.91
CA ALA A 162 -9.27 -12.64 2.64
C ALA A 162 -9.56 -14.15 2.68
N LEU A 163 -8.61 -14.93 3.20
CA LEU A 163 -8.71 -16.39 3.24
C LEU A 163 -9.79 -16.88 4.19
N THR A 164 -9.90 -16.28 5.38
CA THR A 164 -10.86 -16.70 6.42
C THR A 164 -12.28 -16.22 6.11
N ARG A 165 -12.42 -15.06 5.45
CA ARG A 165 -13.71 -14.45 5.10
C ARG A 165 -14.15 -14.72 3.66
N ASN A 166 -13.41 -15.55 2.93
CA ASN A 166 -13.64 -15.87 1.52
C ASN A 166 -13.84 -14.60 0.67
N LEU A 167 -12.93 -13.64 0.84
CA LEU A 167 -12.85 -12.41 0.05
C LEU A 167 -11.73 -12.55 -0.98
N ASN A 168 -11.91 -11.94 -2.14
CA ASN A 168 -10.94 -12.04 -3.23
C ASN A 168 -11.03 -10.82 -4.15
N PHE A 169 -10.09 -10.73 -5.09
CA PHE A 169 -9.97 -9.59 -5.97
C PHE A 169 -11.09 -9.48 -7.01
N SER A 170 -11.94 -10.50 -7.24
CA SER A 170 -13.14 -10.30 -8.08
C SER A 170 -14.16 -9.33 -7.47
N MET A 171 -14.05 -9.12 -6.14
CA MET A 171 -14.86 -8.19 -5.33
C MET A 171 -14.30 -6.77 -5.29
N ILE A 172 -13.15 -6.52 -5.92
CA ILE A 172 -12.51 -5.22 -6.08
C ILE A 172 -12.75 -4.73 -7.52
N GLU A 173 -12.75 -3.43 -7.74
CA GLU A 173 -12.77 -2.83 -9.06
C GLU A 173 -12.03 -1.50 -9.10
N HIS A 174 -11.67 -1.08 -10.31
CA HIS A 174 -10.99 0.19 -10.57
C HIS A 174 -9.73 0.42 -9.72
N ALA A 175 -9.06 -0.64 -9.26
CA ALA A 175 -7.80 -0.51 -8.56
C ALA A 175 -6.75 0.12 -9.48
N TYR A 176 -5.94 1.02 -8.94
CA TYR A 176 -4.89 1.70 -9.69
C TYR A 176 -3.70 2.03 -8.80
N ILE A 177 -2.57 2.29 -9.44
CA ILE A 177 -1.41 2.95 -8.87
C ILE A 177 -1.10 4.20 -9.72
N GLN A 178 -0.92 5.34 -9.08
CA GLN A 178 -0.56 6.60 -9.71
C GLN A 178 0.67 7.16 -9.00
N ILE A 179 1.68 7.58 -9.75
CA ILE A 179 2.89 8.19 -9.23
C ILE A 179 2.92 9.63 -9.68
N ILE A 180 2.99 10.54 -8.72
CA ILE A 180 3.10 11.99 -8.96
C ILE A 180 4.41 12.53 -8.39
N ASP A 181 4.92 13.61 -8.98
CA ASP A 181 6.09 14.33 -8.45
C ASP A 181 5.71 15.30 -7.32
N SER A 182 6.72 15.97 -6.75
CA SER A 182 6.52 16.99 -5.70
C SER A 182 5.68 18.20 -6.15
N ASN A 183 5.53 18.43 -7.46
CA ASN A 183 4.71 19.49 -8.03
C ASN A 183 3.28 19.01 -8.34
N GLN A 184 2.91 17.80 -7.89
CA GLN A 184 1.62 17.16 -8.17
C GLN A 184 1.39 16.86 -9.65
N HIS A 185 2.45 16.77 -10.46
CA HIS A 185 2.36 16.30 -11.83
C HIS A 185 2.39 14.77 -11.88
N GLU A 186 1.45 14.18 -12.60
CA GLU A 186 1.47 12.74 -12.86
C GLU A 186 2.67 12.36 -13.71
N LEU A 187 3.49 11.45 -13.20
CA LEU A 187 4.61 10.86 -13.92
C LEU A 187 4.12 9.62 -14.69
N VAL A 188 3.40 8.73 -14.01
CA VAL A 188 2.86 7.50 -14.57
C VAL A 188 1.66 7.02 -13.78
N SER A 189 0.74 6.34 -14.44
CA SER A 189 -0.35 5.61 -13.81
C SER A 189 -0.57 4.24 -14.44
N PHE A 190 -1.10 3.31 -13.65
CA PHE A 190 -1.48 1.98 -14.10
C PHE A 190 -2.82 1.61 -13.49
N PRO A 191 -3.92 1.67 -14.27
CA PRO A 191 -5.19 1.07 -13.88
C PRO A 191 -5.13 -0.45 -14.07
N MET A 192 -5.59 -1.19 -13.07
CA MET A 192 -5.62 -2.64 -13.12
C MET A 192 -6.85 -3.14 -13.89
N SER A 193 -6.62 -4.08 -14.80
CA SER A 193 -7.67 -4.75 -15.60
C SER A 193 -8.05 -6.14 -15.07
N ASP A 194 -7.18 -6.76 -14.28
CA ASP A 194 -7.23 -8.19 -14.00
C ASP A 194 -7.73 -8.47 -12.58
N TYR A 195 -8.96 -8.96 -12.45
CA TYR A 195 -9.62 -9.28 -11.18
C TYR A 195 -10.12 -10.73 -11.19
N TYR A 196 -9.59 -11.57 -10.30
CA TYR A 196 -9.89 -13.01 -10.30
C TYR A 196 -10.30 -13.50 -8.92
N GLU A 197 -11.19 -14.50 -8.89
CA GLU A 197 -11.65 -15.14 -7.64
C GLU A 197 -10.53 -15.89 -6.91
N SER A 198 -9.53 -16.37 -7.65
CA SER A 198 -8.38 -17.09 -7.11
C SER A 198 -7.34 -16.17 -6.47
N VAL A 199 -7.50 -14.84 -6.55
CA VAL A 199 -6.51 -13.86 -6.11
C VAL A 199 -6.94 -13.20 -4.82
N THR A 200 -6.07 -13.19 -3.82
CA THR A 200 -6.31 -12.59 -2.49
C THR A 200 -5.34 -11.46 -2.16
N SER A 201 -4.26 -11.34 -2.92
CA SER A 201 -3.31 -10.22 -2.87
C SER A 201 -2.73 -9.91 -4.25
N MET A 202 -2.28 -8.67 -4.44
CA MET A 202 -1.87 -8.13 -5.74
C MET A 202 -0.60 -7.31 -5.62
N MET A 203 0.47 -7.76 -6.28
CA MET A 203 1.65 -6.94 -6.55
C MET A 203 1.32 -6.00 -7.72
N ILE A 204 0.89 -4.78 -7.43
CA ILE A 204 0.36 -3.86 -8.45
C ILE A 204 1.46 -3.19 -9.27
N GLY A 205 2.59 -2.86 -8.64
CA GLY A 205 3.72 -2.22 -9.30
C GLY A 205 4.98 -2.19 -8.44
N GLU A 206 6.09 -1.81 -9.06
CA GLU A 206 7.37 -1.62 -8.36
C GLU A 206 8.10 -0.39 -8.91
N ILE A 207 8.80 0.33 -8.02
CA ILE A 207 9.82 1.33 -8.38
C ILE A 207 11.18 0.68 -8.17
N TYR A 208 12.07 0.74 -9.14
CA TYR A 208 13.38 0.08 -9.06
C TYR A 208 14.47 0.92 -9.72
N LEU A 209 15.69 0.79 -9.18
CA LEU A 209 16.87 1.47 -9.68
C LEU A 209 17.51 0.61 -10.77
N HIS A 210 17.73 1.19 -11.95
CA HIS A 210 18.39 0.52 -13.05
C HIS A 210 19.36 1.47 -13.74
N ASN A 211 20.65 1.14 -13.69
CA ASN A 211 21.74 1.97 -14.24
C ASN A 211 21.67 3.42 -13.75
N GLY A 212 21.43 3.62 -12.46
CA GLY A 212 21.31 4.95 -11.84
C GLY A 212 20.00 5.68 -12.10
N ILE A 213 19.06 5.08 -12.84
CA ILE A 213 17.76 5.68 -13.18
C ILE A 213 16.65 4.94 -12.44
N TRP A 214 15.85 5.68 -11.67
CA TRP A 214 14.63 5.15 -11.07
C TRP A 214 13.55 4.94 -12.13
N LYS A 215 13.01 3.73 -12.18
CA LYS A 215 11.99 3.30 -13.13
C LYS A 215 10.79 2.76 -12.39
N PHE A 216 9.62 2.93 -12.98
CA PHE A 216 8.41 2.22 -12.59
C PHE A 216 8.19 1.00 -13.50
N HIS A 217 7.66 -0.08 -12.95
CA HIS A 217 7.21 -1.26 -13.66
C HIS A 217 5.76 -1.56 -13.24
N ALA A 218 4.85 -1.56 -14.22
CA ALA A 218 3.46 -1.95 -14.01
C ALA A 218 3.37 -3.48 -13.95
N VAL A 219 3.11 -4.05 -12.77
CA VAL A 219 3.22 -5.50 -12.56
C VAL A 219 1.87 -6.20 -12.67
N GLY A 220 0.90 -5.83 -11.83
CA GLY A 220 -0.45 -6.43 -11.83
C GLY A 220 -0.46 -7.96 -11.66
N ASN A 221 0.42 -8.52 -10.81
CA ASN A 221 0.49 -9.96 -10.57
C ASN A 221 -0.24 -10.33 -9.27
N GLY A 222 -1.37 -11.02 -9.42
CA GLY A 222 -2.18 -11.51 -8.31
C GLY A 222 -1.77 -12.91 -7.87
N VAL A 223 -1.86 -13.18 -6.57
CA VAL A 223 -1.60 -14.51 -5.98
C VAL A 223 -2.65 -14.87 -4.93
N LYS A 224 -2.77 -16.17 -4.64
CA LYS A 224 -3.60 -16.71 -3.55
C LYS A 224 -2.80 -16.80 -2.23
N GLU A 225 -2.23 -15.68 -1.83
CA GLU A 225 -1.50 -15.52 -0.56
C GLU A 225 -2.11 -14.36 0.24
N ASP A 226 -2.03 -14.45 1.56
CA ASP A 226 -2.29 -13.35 2.47
C ASP A 226 -1.03 -12.49 2.65
N LEU A 227 -1.13 -11.44 3.47
CA LEU A 227 0.02 -10.58 3.77
C LEU A 227 1.18 -11.37 4.40
N ALA A 228 0.90 -12.38 5.22
CA ALA A 228 1.94 -13.22 5.82
C ALA A 228 2.74 -14.02 4.76
N GLY A 229 2.07 -14.53 3.73
CA GLY A 229 2.72 -15.17 2.57
C GLY A 229 3.64 -14.22 1.83
N LEU A 230 3.19 -12.99 1.59
CA LEU A 230 3.97 -11.93 0.95
C LEU A 230 5.17 -11.49 1.80
N CYS A 231 4.99 -11.38 3.11
CA CYS A 231 6.07 -11.12 4.06
C CYS A 231 7.18 -12.18 3.96
N ARG A 232 6.83 -13.47 3.99
CA ARG A 232 7.81 -14.56 3.78
C ARG A 232 8.48 -14.48 2.40
N ARG A 233 7.69 -14.21 1.36
CA ARG A 233 8.18 -14.03 -0.02
C ARG A 233 9.24 -12.93 -0.11
N TYR A 234 9.06 -11.82 0.60
CA TYR A 234 10.00 -10.70 0.62
C TYR A 234 10.99 -10.72 1.80
N GLY A 235 10.98 -11.76 2.63
CA GLY A 235 11.99 -11.96 3.68
C GLY A 235 11.74 -11.23 4.99
N VAL A 236 10.52 -10.74 5.22
CA VAL A 236 10.09 -10.29 6.54
C VAL A 236 9.89 -11.52 7.43
N ASN A 237 10.43 -11.47 8.64
CA ASN A 237 10.23 -12.52 9.62
C ASN A 237 8.80 -12.48 10.16
N VAL A 238 8.08 -13.60 10.02
CA VAL A 238 6.71 -13.75 10.48
C VAL A 238 6.69 -14.98 11.36
N SER A 239 6.51 -14.78 12.66
CA SER A 239 6.62 -15.80 13.72
C SER A 239 5.35 -15.91 14.57
#